data_AF-A0A962GPK7-F1
#
_entry.id   AF-A0A962GPK7-F1
#
_cell.length_a   1.000
_cell.length_b   1.000
_cell.length_c   1.000
_cell.angle_alpha   90.00
_cell.angle_beta   90.00
_cell.angle_gamma   90.00
#
_symmetry.space_group_name_H-M   'P 1'
#
loop_
_entity.id
_entity.type
_entity.pdbx_description
1 polymer ?
#
loop_
_entity_poly.entity_id
_entity_poly.type
_entity_poly.pdbx_seq_one_letter_code
_entity_poly.pdbx_strand_id
1 'polypeptide(L)'
;RRRGPMPAAALQQALGVSRATLSRWVANAGSQVQRLGAARATVYATARQIAGRSSWPLYRIGPEAKVEVLGELQAIGPTQFALRPEHPLPALAPSSDHAAGIHPDLPWFLDDLRPQGFLGRHFARRWSTALGLPADLTRWNGDHVIQALTQVGEDAIGDLVLGEASLEQAQAGIDQPAQVLQPDDRAQAYPRLAEAALQGAPVGSSAGGEQQKFTTTLATADGFAPLIVKFTDASGNPVGARWASLLRGEALAADVLNRHGLAAAANRVLAFDDRVFLESPRFDRTACLGRRGQVSLSALGAAWFGVADQPWWQLASQLLRSGWIGADDARDLQRMYWFGALIGNSDMHLGNVSLVLTDKRPLRLCPVYDMLPMQWRPTAQGSLPERSLTVVAP
;
A
#
# COMPACT_ATOMS: atom_id res chain seq x y z
N ARG A 1 -10.64 -15.13 24.53
CA ARG A 1 -11.06 -13.84 23.94
C ARG A 1 -10.29 -12.64 24.50
N ARG A 2 -10.23 -12.40 25.83
CA ARG A 2 -9.51 -11.21 26.36
C ARG A 2 -7.98 -11.29 26.39
N ARG A 3 -7.40 -12.48 26.36
CA ARG A 3 -5.94 -12.68 26.30
C ARG A 3 -5.54 -13.01 24.85
N GLY A 4 -4.43 -12.43 24.39
CA GLY A 4 -3.81 -12.73 23.10
C GLY A 4 -3.23 -14.15 23.02
N PRO A 5 -2.39 -14.46 22.03
CA PRO A 5 -1.77 -15.77 21.89
C PRO A 5 -0.95 -16.17 23.13
N MET A 6 -1.12 -17.40 23.61
CA MET A 6 -0.47 -17.89 24.83
C MET A 6 0.20 -19.26 24.63
N PRO A 7 1.38 -19.49 25.22
CA PRO A 7 1.99 -20.83 25.22
C PRO A 7 1.17 -21.81 26.06
N ALA A 8 1.30 -23.11 25.76
CA ALA A 8 0.57 -24.17 26.46
C ALA A 8 0.70 -24.09 27.99
N ALA A 9 1.92 -23.89 28.50
CA ALA A 9 2.19 -23.82 29.93
C ALA A 9 1.40 -22.70 30.63
N ALA A 10 1.33 -21.52 30.00
CA ALA A 10 0.57 -20.39 30.54
C ALA A 10 -0.94 -20.65 30.50
N LEU A 11 -1.45 -21.38 29.49
CA LEU A 11 -2.85 -21.79 29.45
C LEU A 11 -3.19 -22.84 30.51
N GLN A 12 -2.31 -23.83 30.71
CA GLN A 12 -2.48 -24.84 31.76
C GLN A 12 -2.57 -24.20 33.14
N GLN A 13 -1.67 -23.25 33.43
CA GLN A 13 -1.67 -22.50 34.68
C GLN A 13 -2.92 -21.63 34.81
N ALA A 14 -3.28 -20.88 33.77
CA ALA A 14 -4.43 -19.98 33.80
C ALA A 14 -5.78 -20.70 33.94
N LEU A 15 -5.88 -21.93 33.40
CA LEU A 15 -7.10 -22.74 33.42
C LEU A 15 -7.11 -23.78 34.55
N GLY A 16 -5.98 -23.98 35.24
CA GLY A 16 -5.84 -25.01 36.29
C GLY A 16 -5.96 -26.44 35.76
N VAL A 17 -5.49 -26.71 34.53
CA VAL A 17 -5.68 -28.03 33.86
C VAL A 17 -4.37 -28.71 33.52
N SER A 18 -4.40 -30.05 33.47
CA SER A 18 -3.29 -30.86 32.99
C SER A 18 -3.08 -30.71 31.48
N ARG A 19 -1.90 -31.13 30.98
CA ARG A 19 -1.56 -31.10 29.56
C ARG A 19 -2.53 -31.94 28.71
N ALA A 20 -2.90 -33.12 29.20
CA ALA A 20 -3.83 -34.02 28.52
C ALA A 20 -5.23 -33.39 28.40
N THR A 21 -5.70 -32.75 29.48
CA THR A 21 -6.99 -32.03 29.47
C THR A 21 -6.96 -30.86 28.48
N LEU A 22 -5.91 -30.04 28.49
CA LEU A 22 -5.77 -28.93 27.54
C LEU A 22 -5.76 -29.44 26.09
N SER A 23 -5.00 -30.49 25.79
CA SER A 23 -4.94 -31.08 24.44
C SER A 23 -6.32 -31.56 23.96
N ARG A 24 -7.09 -32.22 24.84
CA ARG A 24 -8.46 -32.66 24.53
C ARG A 24 -9.39 -31.47 24.31
N TRP A 25 -9.29 -30.43 25.12
CA TRP A 25 -10.11 -29.22 24.97
C TRP A 25 -9.82 -28.48 23.68
N VAL A 26 -8.55 -28.33 23.30
CA VAL A 26 -8.16 -27.72 22.02
C VAL A 26 -8.69 -28.56 20.85
N ALA A 27 -8.56 -29.89 20.91
CA ALA A 27 -9.10 -30.76 19.88
C ALA A 27 -10.63 -30.62 19.74
N ASN A 28 -11.36 -30.59 20.87
CA ASN A 28 -12.81 -30.40 20.88
C ASN A 28 -13.25 -29.01 20.42
N ALA A 29 -12.43 -27.98 20.63
CA ALA A 29 -12.72 -26.62 20.20
C ALA A 29 -12.60 -26.43 18.67
N GLY A 30 -11.93 -27.35 17.97
CA GLY A 30 -11.78 -27.31 16.52
C GLY A 30 -11.23 -25.97 16.02
N SER A 31 -11.91 -25.37 15.03
CA SER A 31 -11.52 -24.08 14.43
C SER A 31 -11.65 -22.87 15.36
N GLN A 32 -12.26 -23.02 16.54
CA GLN A 32 -12.38 -21.90 17.50
C GLN A 32 -11.05 -21.59 18.19
N VAL A 33 -10.09 -22.52 18.20
CA VAL A 33 -8.76 -22.34 18.76
C VAL A 33 -7.71 -22.66 17.69
N GLN A 34 -6.89 -21.67 17.37
CA GLN A 34 -5.78 -21.81 16.44
C GLN A 34 -4.51 -22.20 17.19
N ARG A 35 -3.78 -23.18 16.64
CA ARG A 35 -2.44 -23.57 17.08
C ARG A 35 -1.42 -22.96 16.12
N LEU A 36 -0.59 -22.07 16.64
CA LEU A 36 0.37 -21.28 15.86
C LEU A 36 1.80 -21.65 16.25
N GLY A 37 2.72 -21.62 15.29
CA GLY A 37 4.13 -21.93 15.51
C GLY A 37 4.43 -23.42 15.70
N ALA A 38 5.72 -23.75 15.79
CA ALA A 38 6.21 -25.13 15.86
C ALA A 38 6.93 -25.45 17.18
N ALA A 39 6.87 -26.72 17.58
CA ALA A 39 7.57 -27.28 18.73
C ALA A 39 7.44 -26.43 20.02
N ARG A 40 8.56 -25.93 20.55
CA ARG A 40 8.60 -25.16 21.80
C ARG A 40 8.05 -23.73 21.65
N ALA A 41 7.93 -23.23 20.42
CA ALA A 41 7.36 -21.92 20.11
C ALA A 41 5.84 -21.98 19.84
N THR A 42 5.21 -23.15 20.04
CA THR A 42 3.76 -23.26 19.83
C THR A 42 2.98 -22.40 20.82
N VAL A 43 2.11 -21.56 20.28
CA VAL A 43 1.12 -20.76 21.03
C VAL A 43 -0.28 -21.08 20.54
N TYR A 44 -1.27 -20.82 21.40
CA TYR A 44 -2.68 -21.04 21.10
C TYR A 44 -3.44 -19.72 21.26
N ALA A 45 -4.36 -19.47 20.34
CA ALA A 45 -5.19 -18.28 20.35
C ALA A 45 -6.62 -18.62 19.94
N THR A 46 -7.60 -17.87 20.44
CA THR A 46 -8.98 -18.00 19.96
C THR A 46 -9.09 -17.40 18.57
N ALA A 47 -9.74 -18.10 17.64
CA ALA A 47 -10.09 -17.53 16.33
C ALA A 47 -11.07 -16.36 16.53
N ARG A 48 -10.82 -15.26 15.82
CA ARG A 48 -11.67 -14.07 15.81
C ARG A 48 -12.43 -14.04 14.49
N GLN A 49 -13.74 -13.86 14.57
CA GLN A 49 -14.61 -13.84 13.38
C GLN A 49 -14.72 -12.42 12.84
N ILE A 50 -14.45 -12.26 11.54
CA ILE A 50 -14.66 -11.05 10.75
C ILE A 50 -15.64 -11.46 9.64
N ALA A 51 -16.84 -10.88 9.64
CA ALA A 51 -17.90 -11.21 8.68
C ALA A 51 -18.16 -12.73 8.51
N GLY A 52 -18.07 -13.51 9.60
CA GLY A 52 -18.34 -14.96 9.59
C GLY A 52 -17.19 -15.85 9.14
N ARG A 53 -16.00 -15.29 8.86
CA ARG A 53 -14.76 -16.04 8.60
C ARG A 53 -13.69 -15.64 9.61
N SER A 54 -12.71 -16.52 9.84
CA SER A 54 -11.53 -16.21 10.67
C SER A 54 -10.21 -16.47 9.96
N SER A 55 -10.26 -16.90 8.70
CA SER A 55 -9.07 -17.12 7.90
C SER A 55 -9.35 -16.97 6.41
N TRP A 56 -8.32 -16.53 5.68
CA TRP A 56 -8.37 -16.23 4.26
C TRP A 56 -7.03 -16.59 3.61
N PRO A 57 -7.04 -17.17 2.40
CA PRO A 57 -5.82 -17.37 1.64
C PRO A 57 -5.21 -16.02 1.24
N LEU A 58 -3.88 -15.94 1.30
CA LEU A 58 -3.09 -14.83 0.81
C LEU A 58 -2.40 -15.27 -0.49
N TYR A 59 -2.63 -14.50 -1.55
CA TYR A 59 -2.08 -14.73 -2.87
C TYR A 59 -1.09 -13.65 -3.25
N ARG A 60 -0.22 -13.98 -4.20
CA ARG A 60 0.58 -13.04 -4.97
C ARG A 60 0.23 -13.17 -6.45
N ILE A 61 0.11 -12.05 -7.14
CA ILE A 61 0.07 -12.02 -8.61
C ILE A 61 1.43 -11.54 -9.10
N GLY A 62 2.18 -12.41 -9.77
CA GLY A 62 3.52 -12.11 -10.25
C GLY A 62 3.56 -11.18 -11.47
N PRO A 63 4.77 -10.80 -11.93
CA PRO A 63 4.96 -9.88 -13.06
C PRO A 63 4.37 -10.39 -14.38
N GLU A 64 4.26 -11.71 -14.55
CA GLU A 64 3.67 -12.39 -15.70
C GLU A 64 2.19 -12.74 -15.48
N ALA A 65 1.51 -12.07 -14.54
CA ALA A 65 0.12 -12.30 -14.16
C ALA A 65 -0.18 -13.71 -13.60
N LYS A 66 0.85 -14.45 -13.19
CA LYS A 66 0.70 -15.76 -12.57
C LYS A 66 0.36 -15.64 -11.10
N VAL A 67 -0.62 -16.42 -10.66
CA VAL A 67 -1.03 -16.48 -9.26
C VAL A 67 -0.19 -17.50 -8.50
N GLU A 68 0.29 -17.09 -7.33
CA GLU A 68 0.95 -17.94 -6.34
C GLU A 68 0.19 -17.86 -5.02
N VAL A 69 0.07 -18.99 -4.33
CA VAL A 69 -0.45 -19.03 -2.95
C VAL A 69 0.72 -18.83 -1.99
N LEU A 70 0.65 -17.79 -1.16
CA LEU A 70 1.67 -17.50 -0.16
C LEU A 70 1.37 -18.17 1.18
N GLY A 71 0.09 -18.40 1.49
CA GLY A 71 -0.35 -19.05 2.70
C GLY A 71 -1.73 -18.59 3.14
N GLU A 72 -1.97 -18.64 4.44
CA GLU A 72 -3.26 -18.30 5.06
C GLU A 72 -3.07 -17.22 6.13
N LEU A 73 -3.84 -16.15 6.04
CA LEU A 73 -3.94 -15.14 7.09
C LEU A 73 -5.09 -15.50 8.04
N GLN A 74 -4.82 -15.53 9.34
CA GLN A 74 -5.79 -15.92 10.37
C GLN A 74 -6.03 -14.77 11.35
N ALA A 75 -7.29 -14.41 11.57
CA ALA A 75 -7.68 -13.46 12.60
C ALA A 75 -7.76 -14.17 13.96
N ILE A 76 -6.98 -13.70 14.93
CA ILE A 76 -6.79 -14.36 16.22
C ILE A 76 -6.83 -13.37 17.38
N GLY A 77 -7.14 -13.87 18.58
CA GLY A 77 -7.14 -13.04 19.79
C GLY A 77 -8.12 -11.86 19.68
N PRO A 78 -7.89 -10.76 20.43
CA PRO A 78 -8.71 -9.55 20.32
C PRO A 78 -8.44 -8.71 19.05
N THR A 79 -7.18 -8.61 18.59
CA THR A 79 -6.78 -7.72 17.48
C THR A 79 -5.78 -8.36 16.53
N GLN A 80 -5.10 -9.42 16.96
CA GLN A 80 -3.95 -9.97 16.26
C GLN A 80 -4.34 -10.67 14.96
N PHE A 81 -3.35 -10.79 14.08
CA PHE A 81 -3.41 -11.63 12.90
C PHE A 81 -2.18 -12.54 12.87
N ALA A 82 -2.34 -13.75 12.35
CA ALA A 82 -1.22 -14.67 12.14
C ALA A 82 -1.13 -15.03 10.65
N LEU A 83 0.05 -14.88 10.06
CA LEU A 83 0.34 -15.45 8.76
C LEU A 83 0.87 -16.88 8.94
N ARG A 84 0.17 -17.85 8.36
CA ARG A 84 0.66 -19.21 8.19
C ARG A 84 1.14 -19.38 6.75
N PRO A 85 2.45 -19.25 6.48
CA PRO A 85 2.95 -19.30 5.12
C PRO A 85 2.99 -20.75 4.60
N GLU A 86 2.81 -20.94 3.30
CA GLU A 86 2.89 -22.25 2.63
C GLU A 86 4.35 -22.70 2.44
N HIS A 87 5.25 -21.74 2.28
CA HIS A 87 6.69 -21.92 2.16
C HIS A 87 7.42 -20.80 2.94
N PRO A 88 8.74 -20.89 3.19
CA PRO A 88 9.44 -19.85 3.95
C PRO A 88 9.39 -18.47 3.27
N LEU A 89 8.84 -17.47 3.98
CA LEU A 89 8.75 -16.06 3.55
C LEU A 89 9.59 -15.15 4.47
N PRO A 90 10.94 -15.24 4.44
CA PRO A 90 11.81 -14.60 5.43
C PRO A 90 11.76 -13.07 5.46
N ALA A 91 11.24 -12.40 4.43
CA ALA A 91 10.97 -10.97 4.47
C ALA A 91 9.66 -10.64 5.22
N LEU A 92 8.59 -11.42 5.04
CA LEU A 92 7.26 -11.13 5.60
C LEU A 92 7.12 -11.62 7.04
N ALA A 93 7.72 -12.78 7.33
CA ALA A 93 7.69 -13.44 8.63
C ALA A 93 9.11 -13.90 9.04
N PRO A 94 10.05 -12.98 9.34
CA PRO A 94 11.38 -13.37 9.79
C PRO A 94 11.30 -14.07 11.14
N SER A 95 12.09 -15.13 11.28
CA SER A 95 12.04 -16.08 12.40
C SER A 95 12.40 -15.50 13.78
N SER A 96 12.95 -14.28 13.84
CA SER A 96 13.52 -13.68 15.05
C SER A 96 12.54 -12.80 15.86
N ASP A 97 11.60 -12.12 15.20
CA ASP A 97 10.98 -10.93 15.82
C ASP A 97 9.45 -10.98 15.94
N HIS A 98 8.78 -11.73 15.05
CA HIS A 98 7.34 -12.02 15.20
C HIS A 98 7.19 -13.48 15.62
N ALA A 99 6.94 -13.72 16.91
CA ALA A 99 6.73 -15.06 17.45
C ALA A 99 5.70 -15.80 16.57
N ALA A 100 6.16 -16.77 15.79
CA ALA A 100 5.33 -17.59 14.90
C ALA A 100 4.50 -16.84 13.82
N GLY A 101 4.98 -15.69 13.31
CA GLY A 101 4.26 -14.95 12.26
C GLY A 101 3.02 -14.21 12.75
N ILE A 102 2.97 -13.90 14.06
CA ILE A 102 1.87 -13.20 14.71
C ILE A 102 2.15 -11.70 14.72
N HIS A 103 1.18 -10.92 14.25
CA HIS A 103 1.20 -9.47 14.22
C HIS A 103 0.19 -8.90 15.25
N PRO A 104 0.52 -7.77 15.90
CA PRO A 104 -0.33 -7.17 16.94
C PRO A 104 -1.68 -6.64 16.42
N ASP A 105 -1.70 -6.22 15.16
CA ASP A 105 -2.86 -5.80 14.36
C ASP A 105 -2.59 -6.23 12.90
N LEU A 106 -3.23 -5.60 11.91
CA LEU A 106 -3.03 -5.82 10.49
C LEU A 106 -1.52 -5.98 10.17
N PRO A 107 -1.11 -7.07 9.49
CA PRO A 107 0.29 -7.27 9.15
C PRO A 107 0.83 -6.11 8.33
N TRP A 108 2.04 -5.67 8.66
CA TRP A 108 2.67 -4.48 8.05
C TRP A 108 2.75 -4.55 6.51
N PHE A 109 2.96 -5.75 5.95
CA PHE A 109 3.00 -5.95 4.49
C PHE A 109 1.61 -5.87 3.82
N LEU A 110 0.52 -5.76 4.60
CA LEU A 110 -0.83 -5.47 4.14
C LEU A 110 -1.29 -4.04 4.48
N ASP A 111 -0.49 -3.28 5.22
CA ASP A 111 -0.92 -1.97 5.74
C ASP A 111 -1.17 -0.96 4.61
N ASP A 112 -0.30 -0.94 3.59
CA ASP A 112 -0.45 -0.06 2.42
C ASP A 112 -1.67 -0.39 1.55
N LEU A 113 -2.24 -1.60 1.67
CA LEU A 113 -3.43 -2.01 0.93
C LEU A 113 -4.70 -1.35 1.51
N ARG A 114 -4.62 -0.72 2.70
CA ARG A 114 -5.75 -0.02 3.29
C ARG A 114 -6.26 1.09 2.36
N PRO A 115 -7.58 1.25 2.21
CA PRO A 115 -8.11 2.44 1.54
C PRO A 115 -7.72 3.70 2.31
N GLN A 116 -7.12 4.67 1.62
CA GLN A 116 -6.69 5.93 2.23
C GLN A 116 -6.71 7.11 1.24
N GLY A 117 -6.64 8.32 1.78
CA GLY A 117 -6.60 9.53 0.98
C GLY A 117 -7.90 9.81 0.22
N PHE A 118 -7.77 10.52 -0.90
CA PHE A 118 -8.88 10.89 -1.78
C PHE A 118 -9.66 9.65 -2.25
N LEU A 119 -9.01 8.72 -2.95
CA LEU A 119 -9.66 7.54 -3.51
C LEU A 119 -10.18 6.60 -2.41
N GLY A 120 -9.47 6.47 -1.28
CA GLY A 120 -9.94 5.68 -0.14
C GLY A 120 -11.25 6.18 0.43
N ARG A 121 -11.45 7.50 0.56
CA ARG A 121 -12.73 8.05 1.06
C ARG A 121 -13.88 7.76 0.10
N HIS A 122 -13.64 7.83 -1.21
CA HIS A 122 -14.62 7.44 -2.22
C HIS A 122 -14.94 5.95 -2.15
N PHE A 123 -13.91 5.11 -2.01
CA PHE A 123 -14.04 3.68 -1.81
C PHE A 123 -14.91 3.34 -0.59
N ALA A 124 -14.62 3.94 0.57
CA ALA A 124 -15.38 3.69 1.81
C ALA A 124 -16.84 4.09 1.66
N ARG A 125 -17.13 5.26 1.08
CA ARG A 125 -18.52 5.71 0.84
C ARG A 125 -19.27 4.74 -0.09
N ARG A 126 -18.64 4.37 -1.22
CA ARG A 126 -19.22 3.45 -2.21
C ARG A 126 -19.59 2.11 -1.60
N TRP A 127 -18.69 1.52 -0.84
CA TRP A 127 -18.83 0.15 -0.36
C TRP A 127 -19.39 0.03 1.06
N SER A 128 -19.54 1.13 1.79
CA SER A 128 -20.02 1.14 3.18
C SER A 128 -21.30 0.32 3.38
N THR A 129 -22.35 0.58 2.61
CA THR A 129 -23.63 -0.15 2.73
C THR A 129 -23.50 -1.61 2.31
N ALA A 130 -22.87 -1.88 1.16
CA ALA A 130 -22.77 -3.23 0.61
C ALA A 130 -21.93 -4.16 1.50
N LEU A 131 -20.88 -3.62 2.14
CA LEU A 131 -20.00 -4.37 3.04
C LEU A 131 -20.39 -4.22 4.52
N GLY A 132 -21.37 -3.39 4.87
CA GLY A 132 -21.69 -3.09 6.27
C GLY A 132 -20.54 -2.42 7.04
N LEU A 133 -19.72 -1.63 6.35
CA LEU A 133 -18.56 -0.93 6.91
C LEU A 133 -18.87 0.55 7.22
N PRO A 134 -18.16 1.19 8.17
CA PRO A 134 -18.28 2.62 8.37
C PRO A 134 -17.97 3.41 7.09
N ALA A 135 -18.77 4.41 6.74
CA ALA A 135 -18.49 5.29 5.60
C ALA A 135 -17.28 6.22 5.83
N ASP A 136 -16.92 6.45 7.08
CA ASP A 136 -15.76 7.26 7.49
C ASP A 136 -14.56 6.35 7.77
N LEU A 137 -13.50 6.50 6.95
CA LEU A 137 -12.25 5.76 7.05
C LEU A 137 -11.53 5.97 8.39
N THR A 138 -11.72 7.08 9.09
CA THR A 138 -11.08 7.31 10.40
C THR A 138 -11.57 6.33 11.47
N ARG A 139 -12.71 5.66 11.23
CA ARG A 139 -13.31 4.65 12.12
C ARG A 139 -12.91 3.22 11.73
N TRP A 140 -12.10 3.05 10.68
CA TRP A 140 -11.67 1.74 10.22
C TRP A 140 -10.58 1.18 11.14
N ASN A 141 -10.70 -0.11 11.46
CA ASN A 141 -9.69 -0.89 12.18
C ASN A 141 -9.22 -2.04 11.27
N GLY A 142 -8.30 -2.88 11.74
CA GLY A 142 -7.82 -4.03 10.98
C GLY A 142 -8.94 -4.93 10.44
N ASP A 143 -10.03 -5.10 11.18
CA ASP A 143 -11.16 -5.96 10.76
C ASP A 143 -11.92 -5.38 9.58
N HIS A 144 -12.19 -4.08 9.63
CA HIS A 144 -12.80 -3.36 8.51
C HIS A 144 -11.92 -3.42 7.26
N VAL A 145 -10.59 -3.33 7.42
CA VAL A 145 -9.65 -3.45 6.30
C VAL A 145 -9.69 -4.87 5.71
N ILE A 146 -9.60 -5.92 6.52
CA ILE A 146 -9.66 -7.31 6.04
C ILE A 146 -10.99 -7.60 5.35
N GLN A 147 -12.10 -7.13 5.91
CA GLN A 147 -13.42 -7.30 5.29
C GLN A 147 -13.50 -6.63 3.92
N ALA A 148 -12.92 -5.44 3.76
CA ALA A 148 -12.83 -4.78 2.46
C ALA A 148 -11.90 -5.52 1.50
N LEU A 149 -10.67 -5.85 1.93
CA LEU A 149 -9.66 -6.51 1.10
C LEU A 149 -10.08 -7.89 0.60
N THR A 150 -10.91 -8.60 1.36
CA THR A 150 -11.39 -9.95 0.99
C THR A 150 -12.56 -9.96 0.02
N GLN A 151 -13.22 -8.81 -0.19
CA GLN A 151 -14.43 -8.71 -1.02
C GLN A 151 -14.23 -7.82 -2.26
N VAL A 152 -13.47 -6.73 -2.12
CA VAL A 152 -13.26 -5.69 -3.13
C VAL A 152 -11.83 -5.12 -3.04
N GLY A 153 -10.86 -6.03 -2.86
CA GLY A 153 -9.42 -5.72 -2.77
C GLY A 153 -8.66 -6.04 -4.06
N GLU A 154 -9.36 -6.17 -5.18
CA GLU A 154 -8.84 -6.71 -6.42
C GLU A 154 -7.72 -5.88 -7.03
N ASP A 155 -7.76 -4.54 -6.96
CA ASP A 155 -6.75 -3.65 -7.56
C ASP A 155 -6.02 -2.77 -6.52
N ALA A 156 -5.74 -3.34 -5.35
CA ALA A 156 -4.91 -2.70 -4.32
C ALA A 156 -3.45 -2.49 -4.80
N ILE A 157 -2.70 -1.66 -4.09
CA ILE A 157 -1.28 -1.39 -4.35
C ILE A 157 -0.45 -2.68 -4.17
N GLY A 158 0.57 -2.86 -5.01
CA GLY A 158 1.49 -4.00 -4.92
C GLY A 158 0.95 -5.27 -5.58
N ASP A 159 1.43 -6.43 -5.14
CA ASP A 159 1.16 -7.74 -5.74
C ASP A 159 0.31 -8.68 -4.88
N LEU A 160 0.04 -8.31 -3.63
CA LEU A 160 -0.69 -9.13 -2.68
C LEU A 160 -2.20 -9.00 -2.89
N VAL A 161 -2.90 -10.14 -2.86
CA VAL A 161 -4.35 -10.22 -2.93
C VAL A 161 -4.85 -11.14 -1.81
N LEU A 162 -5.78 -10.66 -1.00
CA LEU A 162 -6.30 -11.41 0.14
C LEU A 162 -7.70 -11.94 -0.17
N GLY A 163 -7.92 -13.24 0.01
CA GLY A 163 -9.21 -13.88 -0.18
C GLY A 163 -9.53 -14.23 -1.62
N GLU A 164 -10.39 -15.23 -1.77
CA GLU A 164 -10.75 -15.85 -3.05
C GLU A 164 -11.55 -14.88 -3.94
N ALA A 165 -12.51 -14.15 -3.37
CA ALA A 165 -13.36 -13.24 -4.15
C ALA A 165 -12.58 -12.07 -4.79
N SER A 166 -11.63 -11.48 -4.05
CA SER A 166 -10.74 -10.46 -4.60
C SER A 166 -9.77 -11.02 -5.64
N LEU A 167 -9.33 -12.28 -5.48
CA LEU A 167 -8.50 -12.95 -6.48
C LEU A 167 -9.28 -13.19 -7.78
N GLU A 168 -10.49 -13.74 -7.69
CA GLU A 168 -11.36 -13.97 -8.85
C GLU A 168 -11.60 -12.69 -9.65
N GLN A 169 -11.90 -11.58 -8.96
CA GLN A 169 -12.06 -10.26 -9.58
C GLN A 169 -10.75 -9.75 -10.21
N ALA A 170 -9.62 -9.94 -9.54
CA ALA A 170 -8.32 -9.54 -10.06
C ALA A 170 -7.96 -10.32 -11.34
N GLN A 171 -8.22 -11.62 -11.39
CA GLN A 171 -8.00 -12.47 -12.57
C GLN A 171 -8.96 -12.08 -13.71
N ALA A 172 -10.24 -11.85 -13.41
CA ALA A 172 -11.19 -11.38 -14.41
C ALA A 172 -10.76 -10.04 -15.03
N GLY A 173 -10.20 -9.12 -14.23
CA GLY A 173 -9.66 -7.84 -14.72
C GLY A 173 -8.36 -7.96 -15.53
N ILE A 174 -7.61 -9.06 -15.37
CA ILE A 174 -6.44 -9.39 -16.21
C ILE A 174 -6.91 -9.97 -17.55
N ASP A 175 -7.86 -10.91 -17.51
CA ASP A 175 -8.38 -11.57 -18.71
C ASP A 175 -9.21 -10.62 -19.58
N GLN A 176 -9.98 -9.74 -18.95
CA GLN A 176 -10.87 -8.78 -19.60
C GLN A 176 -10.71 -7.40 -18.95
N PRO A 177 -9.64 -6.66 -19.27
CA PRO A 177 -9.42 -5.34 -18.70
C PRO A 177 -10.54 -4.38 -19.09
N ALA A 178 -11.24 -3.89 -18.08
CA ALA A 178 -12.30 -2.91 -18.28
C ALA A 178 -11.72 -1.52 -18.59
N GLN A 179 -12.41 -0.77 -19.44
CA GLN A 179 -12.14 0.65 -19.69
C GLN A 179 -10.72 0.97 -20.19
N VAL A 180 -10.14 0.09 -21.02
CA VAL A 180 -8.87 0.37 -21.70
C VAL A 180 -9.07 1.51 -22.69
N LEU A 181 -8.31 2.59 -22.49
CA LEU A 181 -8.33 3.77 -23.35
C LEU A 181 -7.27 3.65 -24.44
N GLN A 182 -7.60 4.07 -25.67
CA GLN A 182 -6.57 4.29 -26.67
C GLN A 182 -5.81 5.58 -26.37
N PRO A 183 -4.50 5.67 -26.73
CA PRO A 183 -3.71 6.87 -26.55
C PRO A 183 -4.36 8.15 -27.10
N ASP A 184 -5.08 8.06 -28.21
CA ASP A 184 -5.69 9.21 -28.88
C ASP A 184 -7.00 9.67 -28.21
N ASP A 185 -7.64 8.80 -27.42
CA ASP A 185 -8.90 9.11 -26.73
C ASP A 185 -8.71 9.96 -25.46
N ARG A 186 -7.47 10.18 -25.02
CA ARG A 186 -7.15 10.88 -23.75
C ARG A 186 -7.80 12.25 -23.67
N ALA A 187 -7.78 13.02 -24.76
CA ALA A 187 -8.28 14.39 -24.78
C ALA A 187 -9.78 14.45 -24.44
N GLN A 188 -10.56 13.45 -24.85
CA GLN A 188 -11.98 13.35 -24.51
C GLN A 188 -12.21 12.63 -23.18
N ALA A 189 -11.43 11.58 -22.89
CA ALA A 189 -11.66 10.73 -21.73
C ALA A 189 -11.26 11.40 -20.41
N TYR A 190 -10.13 12.12 -20.36
CA TYR A 190 -9.55 12.60 -19.10
C TYR A 190 -10.38 13.68 -18.41
N PRO A 191 -10.92 14.70 -19.11
CA PRO A 191 -11.85 15.65 -18.51
C PRO A 191 -13.07 14.95 -17.90
N ARG A 192 -13.65 13.98 -18.61
CA ARG A 192 -14.81 13.19 -18.13
C ARG A 192 -14.48 12.36 -16.89
N LEU A 193 -13.32 11.71 -16.87
CA LEU A 193 -12.87 10.89 -15.74
C LEU A 193 -12.55 11.76 -14.52
N ALA A 194 -11.94 12.93 -14.71
CA ALA A 194 -11.72 13.90 -13.64
C ALA A 194 -13.04 14.38 -13.03
N GLU A 195 -14.03 14.74 -13.85
CA GLU A 195 -15.34 15.16 -13.37
C GLU A 195 -16.06 14.04 -12.59
N ALA A 196 -16.02 12.81 -13.12
CA ALA A 196 -16.57 11.65 -12.43
C ALA A 196 -15.89 11.41 -11.07
N ALA A 197 -14.57 11.61 -10.97
CA ALA A 197 -13.82 11.47 -9.72
C ALA A 197 -14.25 12.53 -8.69
N LEU A 198 -14.47 13.78 -9.13
CA LEU A 198 -14.93 14.87 -8.26
C LEU A 198 -16.37 14.64 -7.73
N GLN A 199 -17.25 14.08 -8.58
CA GLN A 199 -18.63 13.72 -8.21
C GLN A 199 -18.70 12.47 -7.32
N GLY A 200 -17.57 11.79 -7.14
CA GLY A 200 -17.48 10.54 -6.39
C GLY A 200 -18.09 9.33 -7.07
N ALA A 201 -18.25 9.40 -8.39
CA ALA A 201 -18.45 8.21 -9.21
C ALA A 201 -17.19 7.32 -9.15
N PRO A 202 -17.32 6.00 -9.32
CA PRO A 202 -16.17 5.11 -9.37
C PRO A 202 -15.30 5.46 -10.58
N VAL A 203 -14.09 5.98 -10.34
CA VAL A 203 -13.09 6.20 -11.38
C VAL A 203 -11.81 5.48 -10.99
N GLY A 204 -11.83 4.16 -11.13
CA GLY A 204 -10.66 3.31 -10.89
C GLY A 204 -10.23 3.18 -9.41
N SER A 205 -9.28 2.28 -9.19
CA SER A 205 -8.81 1.66 -7.94
C SER A 205 -8.28 2.54 -6.79
N SER A 206 -8.00 1.92 -5.65
CA SER A 206 -7.52 2.56 -4.41
C SER A 206 -6.03 2.90 -4.45
N ALA A 207 -5.65 4.03 -5.04
CA ALA A 207 -4.33 4.65 -4.84
C ALA A 207 -4.36 5.66 -3.67
N GLY A 208 -3.36 5.61 -2.78
CA GLY A 208 -3.30 6.48 -1.59
C GLY A 208 -2.96 7.95 -1.87
N GLY A 209 -3.14 8.84 -0.88
CA GLY A 209 -2.78 10.27 -0.92
C GLY A 209 -3.96 11.24 -1.09
N GLU A 210 -3.79 12.51 -0.69
CA GLU A 210 -4.88 13.50 -0.60
C GLU A 210 -5.19 14.25 -1.91
N GLN A 211 -4.28 14.21 -2.90
CA GLN A 211 -4.46 14.90 -4.17
C GLN A 211 -5.53 14.24 -5.05
N GLN A 212 -6.28 15.08 -5.78
CA GLN A 212 -7.25 14.65 -6.79
C GLN A 212 -6.57 13.78 -7.86
N LYS A 213 -7.10 12.58 -8.04
CA LYS A 213 -6.58 11.60 -8.99
C LYS A 213 -7.65 10.58 -9.38
N PHE A 214 -7.43 9.92 -10.51
CA PHE A 214 -8.16 8.71 -10.91
C PHE A 214 -7.18 7.67 -11.43
N THR A 215 -7.62 6.42 -11.58
CA THR A 215 -6.84 5.40 -12.29
C THR A 215 -7.52 4.99 -13.59
N THR A 216 -6.70 4.60 -14.57
CA THR A 216 -7.15 4.12 -15.89
C THR A 216 -6.07 3.23 -16.49
N THR A 217 -6.39 2.53 -17.58
CA THR A 217 -5.45 1.69 -18.31
C THR A 217 -5.38 2.16 -19.74
N LEU A 218 -4.18 2.38 -20.26
CA LEU A 218 -3.96 2.67 -21.67
C LEU A 218 -3.56 1.41 -22.43
N ALA A 219 -4.03 1.28 -23.66
CA ALA A 219 -3.41 0.39 -24.63
C ALA A 219 -2.04 0.95 -25.06
N THR A 220 -1.05 0.07 -25.17
CA THR A 220 0.30 0.38 -25.66
C THR A 220 0.72 -0.64 -26.71
N ALA A 221 1.82 -0.36 -27.43
CA ALA A 221 2.37 -1.31 -28.39
C ALA A 221 2.78 -2.64 -27.73
N ASP A 222 3.17 -2.59 -26.45
CA ASP A 222 3.68 -3.73 -25.69
C ASP A 222 2.60 -4.39 -24.80
N GLY A 223 1.33 -3.96 -24.90
CA GLY A 223 0.21 -4.45 -24.10
C GLY A 223 -0.55 -3.31 -23.44
N PHE A 224 -0.42 -3.19 -22.11
CA PHE A 224 -1.17 -2.24 -21.30
C PHE A 224 -0.26 -1.34 -20.46
N ALA A 225 -0.74 -0.15 -20.12
CA ALA A 225 -0.13 0.72 -19.13
C ALA A 225 -1.19 1.17 -18.13
N PRO A 226 -1.32 0.49 -16.98
CA PRO A 226 -2.09 0.99 -15.86
C PRO A 226 -1.48 2.30 -15.33
N LEU A 227 -2.31 3.32 -15.18
CA LEU A 227 -1.91 4.67 -14.81
C LEU A 227 -2.60 5.13 -13.52
N ILE A 228 -1.91 5.97 -12.78
CA ILE A 228 -2.51 6.94 -11.87
C ILE A 228 -2.42 8.30 -12.56
N VAL A 229 -3.55 8.97 -12.76
CA VAL A 229 -3.62 10.29 -13.38
C VAL A 229 -4.02 11.31 -12.32
N LYS A 230 -3.09 12.20 -11.96
CA LYS A 230 -3.37 13.35 -11.10
C LYS A 230 -3.85 14.51 -11.95
N PHE A 231 -4.72 15.35 -11.43
CA PHE A 231 -5.23 16.48 -12.18
C PHE A 231 -5.43 17.71 -11.29
N THR A 232 -5.53 18.87 -11.93
CA THR A 232 -5.86 20.14 -11.27
C THR A 232 -7.36 20.43 -11.37
N ASP A 233 -7.86 21.31 -10.50
CA ASP A 233 -9.04 22.11 -10.81
C ASP A 233 -8.81 22.95 -12.09
N ALA A 234 -9.87 23.58 -12.61
CA ALA A 234 -9.76 24.48 -13.76
C ALA A 234 -8.70 25.57 -13.49
N SER A 235 -7.71 25.68 -14.38
CA SER A 235 -6.51 26.50 -14.20
C SER A 235 -6.71 28.00 -14.42
N GLY A 236 -7.95 28.45 -14.67
CA GLY A 236 -8.31 29.86 -14.88
C GLY A 236 -8.13 30.78 -13.67
N ASN A 237 -7.61 30.27 -12.55
CA ASN A 237 -7.30 31.07 -11.35
C ASN A 237 -5.85 30.81 -10.86
N PRO A 238 -5.27 31.73 -10.05
CA PRO A 238 -3.88 31.61 -9.59
C PRO A 238 -3.57 30.32 -8.80
N VAL A 239 -4.55 29.77 -8.08
CA VAL A 239 -4.41 28.52 -7.31
C VAL A 239 -4.29 27.32 -8.25
N GLY A 240 -5.16 27.23 -9.25
CA GLY A 240 -5.12 26.21 -10.30
C GLY A 240 -3.82 26.28 -11.10
N ALA A 241 -3.37 27.49 -11.46
CA ALA A 241 -2.07 27.71 -12.11
C ALA A 241 -0.88 27.24 -11.25
N ARG A 242 -0.94 27.44 -9.92
CA ARG A 242 0.08 26.93 -9.00
C ARG A 242 0.08 25.40 -8.95
N TRP A 243 -1.08 24.75 -8.84
CA TRP A 243 -1.17 23.29 -8.89
C TRP A 243 -0.69 22.72 -10.22
N ALA A 244 -1.00 23.38 -11.35
CA ALA A 244 -0.48 23.01 -12.67
C ALA A 244 1.06 23.08 -12.70
N SER A 245 1.64 24.12 -12.08
CA SER A 245 3.10 24.25 -11.94
C SER A 245 3.71 23.14 -11.07
N LEU A 246 3.02 22.72 -10.00
CA LEU A 246 3.46 21.62 -9.14
C LEU A 246 3.45 20.27 -9.86
N LEU A 247 2.41 19.97 -10.63
CA LEU A 247 2.36 18.75 -11.45
C LEU A 247 3.47 18.74 -12.52
N ARG A 248 3.74 19.89 -13.13
CA ARG A 248 4.90 20.04 -14.04
C ARG A 248 6.22 19.85 -13.31
N GLY A 249 6.34 20.40 -12.10
CA GLY A 249 7.50 20.21 -11.22
C GLY A 249 7.73 18.74 -10.88
N GLU A 250 6.67 17.97 -10.63
CA GLU A 250 6.76 16.53 -10.38
C GLU A 250 7.30 15.76 -11.60
N ALA A 251 6.82 16.08 -12.80
CA ALA A 251 7.35 15.48 -14.04
C ALA A 251 8.83 15.82 -14.27
N LEU A 252 9.21 17.09 -14.08
CA LEU A 252 10.59 17.56 -14.24
C LEU A 252 11.52 16.91 -13.20
N ALA A 253 11.09 16.80 -11.95
CA ALA A 253 11.84 16.13 -10.90
C ALA A 253 12.11 14.66 -11.24
N ALA A 254 11.07 13.94 -11.70
CA ALA A 254 11.22 12.55 -12.10
C ALA A 254 12.15 12.37 -13.32
N ASP A 255 12.06 13.25 -14.32
CA ASP A 255 12.97 13.26 -15.47
C ASP A 255 14.43 13.47 -15.04
N VAL A 256 14.70 14.46 -14.19
CA VAL A 256 16.05 14.73 -13.68
C VAL A 256 16.59 13.51 -12.92
N LEU A 257 15.81 12.93 -12.02
CA LEU A 257 16.23 11.75 -11.26
C LEU A 257 16.57 10.57 -12.19
N ASN A 258 15.70 10.28 -13.16
CA ASN A 258 15.92 9.20 -14.13
C ASN A 258 17.20 9.42 -14.97
N ARG A 259 17.45 10.65 -15.44
CA ARG A 259 18.69 11.00 -16.18
C ARG A 259 19.95 10.83 -15.35
N HIS A 260 19.84 10.89 -14.02
CA HIS A 260 20.94 10.68 -13.09
C HIS A 260 20.97 9.26 -12.47
N GLY A 261 20.24 8.31 -13.05
CA GLY A 261 20.26 6.91 -12.65
C GLY A 261 19.47 6.58 -11.38
N LEU A 262 18.66 7.53 -10.88
CA LEU A 262 17.75 7.31 -9.76
C LEU A 262 16.36 7.02 -10.32
N ALA A 263 15.90 5.78 -10.18
CA ALA A 263 14.62 5.37 -10.73
C ALA A 263 13.47 6.23 -10.18
N ALA A 264 12.69 6.85 -11.07
CA ALA A 264 11.51 7.64 -10.77
C ALA A 264 10.39 7.34 -11.77
N ALA A 265 9.14 7.59 -11.39
CA ALA A 265 8.00 7.37 -12.26
C ALA A 265 8.14 8.12 -13.61
N ALA A 266 7.86 7.44 -14.72
CA ALA A 266 7.96 8.00 -16.07
C ALA A 266 6.76 8.91 -16.38
N ASN A 267 6.72 10.05 -15.72
CA ASN A 267 5.58 10.96 -15.72
C ASN A 267 5.42 11.70 -17.05
N ARG A 268 4.17 11.93 -17.47
CA ARG A 268 3.81 12.78 -18.62
C ARG A 268 2.79 13.83 -18.24
N VAL A 269 3.06 15.07 -18.63
CA VAL A 269 2.12 16.18 -18.43
C VAL A 269 1.28 16.38 -19.68
N LEU A 270 -0.03 16.48 -19.51
CA LEU A 270 -1.01 16.78 -20.56
C LEU A 270 -1.88 17.96 -20.13
N ALA A 271 -2.51 18.62 -21.09
CA ALA A 271 -3.45 19.71 -20.82
C ALA A 271 -4.69 19.59 -21.71
N PHE A 272 -5.86 19.53 -21.09
CA PHE A 272 -7.18 19.42 -21.74
C PHE A 272 -8.20 20.25 -20.94
N ASP A 273 -9.16 20.90 -21.60
CA ASP A 273 -10.27 21.66 -20.99
C ASP A 273 -9.85 22.51 -19.76
N ASP A 274 -8.84 23.36 -19.95
CA ASP A 274 -8.25 24.23 -18.93
C ASP A 274 -7.69 23.52 -17.69
N ARG A 275 -7.46 22.21 -17.72
CA ARG A 275 -6.85 21.44 -16.64
C ARG A 275 -5.50 20.88 -17.07
N VAL A 276 -4.62 20.72 -16.09
CA VAL A 276 -3.35 19.98 -16.27
C VAL A 276 -3.49 18.60 -15.64
N PHE A 277 -3.04 17.60 -16.38
CA PHE A 277 -3.03 16.20 -15.98
C PHE A 277 -1.58 15.72 -15.90
N LEU A 278 -1.26 14.94 -14.87
CA LEU A 278 -0.01 14.21 -14.75
C LEU A 278 -0.33 12.72 -14.84
N GLU A 279 0.00 12.10 -15.97
CA GLU A 279 0.01 10.65 -16.12
C GLU A 279 1.23 10.07 -15.44
N SER A 280 1.02 9.15 -14.50
CA SER A 280 2.08 8.42 -13.83
C SER A 280 1.84 6.91 -14.01
N PRO A 281 2.70 6.20 -14.77
CA PRO A 281 2.59 4.76 -14.90
C PRO A 281 2.77 4.06 -13.56
N ARG A 282 1.88 3.12 -13.26
CA ARG A 282 1.97 2.29 -12.06
C ARG A 282 3.15 1.34 -12.16
N PHE A 283 4.21 1.57 -11.38
CA PHE A 283 5.39 0.70 -11.36
C PHE A 283 5.10 -0.69 -10.74
N ASP A 284 4.04 -0.78 -9.93
CA ASP A 284 3.53 -2.03 -9.33
C ASP A 284 2.69 -2.86 -10.31
N ARG A 285 2.65 -2.47 -11.59
CA ARG A 285 1.97 -3.18 -12.68
C ARG A 285 2.91 -3.44 -13.85
N THR A 286 2.59 -4.45 -14.66
CA THR A 286 3.32 -4.81 -15.88
C THR A 286 2.43 -4.68 -17.13
N ALA A 287 3.06 -4.78 -18.31
CA ALA A 287 2.35 -4.62 -19.58
C ALA A 287 1.34 -5.75 -19.88
N CYS A 288 1.51 -6.91 -19.25
CA CYS A 288 0.54 -8.01 -19.30
C CYS A 288 -0.43 -8.01 -18.10
N LEU A 289 -0.55 -6.89 -17.39
CA LEU A 289 -1.40 -6.71 -16.20
C LEU A 289 -1.00 -7.59 -15.00
N GLY A 290 0.22 -8.15 -15.03
CA GLY A 290 0.86 -8.69 -13.84
C GLY A 290 1.24 -7.61 -12.84
N ARG A 291 1.73 -8.01 -11.67
CA ARG A 291 2.01 -7.08 -10.56
C ARG A 291 3.43 -7.23 -10.02
N ARG A 292 3.88 -6.20 -9.31
CA ARG A 292 5.12 -6.21 -8.55
C ARG A 292 4.82 -5.80 -7.11
N GLY A 293 5.46 -6.47 -6.15
CA GLY A 293 5.26 -6.16 -4.75
C GLY A 293 5.73 -4.77 -4.39
N GLN A 294 5.05 -4.17 -3.41
CA GLN A 294 5.34 -2.84 -2.91
C GLN A 294 5.07 -2.79 -1.41
N VAL A 295 5.96 -2.14 -0.67
CA VAL A 295 5.72 -1.75 0.72
C VAL A 295 6.36 -0.41 1.03
N SER A 296 5.62 0.49 1.66
CA SER A 296 6.09 1.82 2.03
C SER A 296 7.06 1.76 3.21
N LEU A 297 7.92 2.77 3.31
CA LEU A 297 8.77 2.91 4.50
C LEU A 297 7.95 3.30 5.74
N SER A 298 6.71 3.76 5.59
CA SER A 298 5.79 3.99 6.71
C SER A 298 5.42 2.65 7.37
N ALA A 299 4.92 1.70 6.57
CA ALA A 299 4.50 0.40 7.06
C ALA A 299 5.68 -0.40 7.64
N LEU A 300 6.80 -0.45 6.90
CA LEU A 300 8.01 -1.15 7.34
C LEU A 300 8.65 -0.44 8.54
N GLY A 301 8.75 0.90 8.51
CA GLY A 301 9.31 1.72 9.58
C GLY A 301 8.60 1.51 10.91
N ALA A 302 7.27 1.61 10.91
CA ALA A 302 6.46 1.41 12.10
C ALA A 302 6.63 -0.01 12.69
N ALA A 303 6.64 -1.03 11.83
CA ALA A 303 6.69 -2.42 12.27
C ALA A 303 8.07 -2.85 12.82
N TRP A 304 9.15 -2.33 12.25
CA TRP A 304 10.50 -2.85 12.51
C TRP A 304 11.40 -1.90 13.29
N PHE A 305 11.10 -0.60 13.28
CA PHE A 305 11.89 0.42 13.94
C PHE A 305 11.07 1.28 14.91
N GLY A 306 9.74 1.09 14.97
CA GLY A 306 8.87 1.88 15.85
C GLY A 306 8.84 3.37 15.49
N VAL A 307 9.15 3.70 14.23
CA VAL A 307 9.24 5.08 13.74
C VAL A 307 8.01 5.43 12.92
N ALA A 308 7.36 6.53 13.28
CA ALA A 308 6.25 7.11 12.52
C ALA A 308 6.70 8.27 11.62
N ASP A 309 7.72 9.02 12.06
CA ASP A 309 8.29 10.13 11.31
C ASP A 309 9.81 10.16 11.52
N GLN A 310 10.55 10.10 10.42
CA GLN A 310 11.98 10.36 10.39
C GLN A 310 12.44 10.67 8.95
N PRO A 311 13.49 11.48 8.77
CA PRO A 311 14.07 11.72 7.46
C PRO A 311 14.52 10.42 6.78
N TRP A 312 14.25 10.30 5.47
CA TRP A 312 14.55 9.07 4.73
C TRP A 312 16.03 8.70 4.78
N TRP A 313 16.93 9.69 4.79
CA TRP A 313 18.37 9.46 4.88
C TRP A 313 18.80 8.79 6.19
N GLN A 314 18.13 9.10 7.31
CA GLN A 314 18.38 8.44 8.60
C GLN A 314 17.86 7.00 8.57
N LEU A 315 16.65 6.79 8.05
CA LEU A 315 16.07 5.45 7.90
C LEU A 315 16.91 4.58 6.99
N ALA A 316 17.44 5.11 5.87
CA ALA A 316 18.31 4.39 4.94
C ALA A 316 19.49 3.73 5.66
N SER A 317 20.12 4.46 6.59
CA SER A 317 21.23 3.96 7.38
C SER A 317 20.80 2.84 8.33
N GLN A 318 19.59 2.92 8.91
CA GLN A 318 19.04 1.86 9.78
C GLN A 318 18.68 0.61 8.97
N LEU A 319 18.03 0.77 7.81
CA LEU A 319 17.66 -0.32 6.90
C LEU A 319 18.89 -1.08 6.39
N LEU A 320 19.97 -0.36 6.08
CA LEU A 320 21.23 -0.98 5.68
C LEU A 320 21.83 -1.83 6.80
N ARG A 321 21.95 -1.26 8.02
CA ARG A 321 22.52 -1.97 9.17
C ARG A 321 21.74 -3.22 9.57
N SER A 322 20.44 -3.24 9.33
CA SER A 322 19.53 -4.36 9.63
C SER A 322 19.33 -5.31 8.44
N GLY A 323 20.01 -5.07 7.32
CA GLY A 323 19.97 -5.94 6.14
C GLY A 323 18.66 -5.90 5.36
N TRP A 324 17.81 -4.89 5.57
CA TRP A 324 16.57 -4.72 4.81
C TRP A 324 16.83 -4.27 3.38
N ILE A 325 17.86 -3.46 3.14
CA ILE A 325 18.26 -2.97 1.81
C ILE A 325 19.78 -3.09 1.63
N GLY A 326 20.22 -3.08 0.37
CA GLY A 326 21.65 -3.07 0.02
C GLY A 326 22.28 -1.68 0.16
N ALA A 327 23.62 -1.62 0.04
CA ALA A 327 24.38 -0.37 0.16
C ALA A 327 24.04 0.65 -0.94
N ASP A 328 23.76 0.19 -2.16
CA ASP A 328 23.39 1.08 -3.27
C ASP A 328 21.99 1.68 -3.06
N ASP A 329 21.00 0.86 -2.70
CA ASP A 329 19.66 1.35 -2.37
C ASP A 329 19.68 2.33 -1.16
N ALA A 330 20.52 2.06 -0.15
CA ALA A 330 20.68 2.99 0.97
C ALA A 330 21.29 4.33 0.54
N ARG A 331 22.26 4.33 -0.38
CA ARG A 331 22.87 5.54 -0.94
C ARG A 331 21.87 6.32 -1.78
N ASP A 332 21.10 5.63 -2.62
CA ASP A 332 20.11 6.25 -3.50
C ASP A 332 18.95 6.85 -2.71
N LEU A 333 18.49 6.18 -1.64
CA LEU A 333 17.49 6.73 -0.73
C LEU A 333 17.96 8.05 -0.07
N GLN A 334 19.23 8.12 0.34
CA GLN A 334 19.82 9.35 0.89
C GLN A 334 19.89 10.46 -0.18
N ARG A 335 20.28 10.12 -1.41
CA ARG A 335 20.32 11.08 -2.54
C ARG A 335 18.94 11.61 -2.89
N MET A 336 17.94 10.73 -2.97
CA MET A 336 16.54 11.11 -3.24
C MET A 336 15.99 12.06 -2.19
N TYR A 337 16.29 11.82 -0.91
CA TYR A 337 15.92 12.76 0.16
C TYR A 337 16.53 14.15 -0.04
N TRP A 338 17.85 14.21 -0.26
CA TRP A 338 18.52 15.51 -0.41
C TRP A 338 18.09 16.23 -1.69
N PHE A 339 17.84 15.50 -2.77
CA PHE A 339 17.22 16.05 -3.97
C PHE A 339 15.87 16.70 -3.64
N GLY A 340 14.99 15.99 -2.94
CA GLY A 340 13.69 16.53 -2.52
C GLY A 340 13.83 17.77 -1.63
N ALA A 341 14.75 17.74 -0.66
CA ALA A 341 15.03 18.91 0.18
C ALA A 341 15.50 20.12 -0.64
N LEU A 342 16.39 19.92 -1.62
CA LEU A 342 16.94 20.96 -2.49
C LEU A 342 15.93 21.56 -3.46
N ILE A 343 14.84 20.86 -3.77
CA ILE A 343 13.73 21.41 -4.56
C ILE A 343 12.60 21.95 -3.67
N GLY A 344 12.76 22.00 -2.34
CA GLY A 344 11.70 22.45 -1.45
C GLY A 344 10.52 21.48 -1.36
N ASN A 345 10.76 20.17 -1.48
CA ASN A 345 9.74 19.17 -1.17
C ASN A 345 9.54 19.07 0.34
N SER A 346 8.52 19.75 0.86
CA SER A 346 8.15 19.73 2.27
C SER A 346 7.21 18.57 2.65
N ASP A 347 6.97 17.61 1.75
CA ASP A 347 6.01 16.51 1.92
C ASP A 347 6.67 15.13 1.76
N MET A 348 7.94 15.00 2.18
CA MET A 348 8.72 13.75 2.12
C MET A 348 8.47 12.85 3.34
N HIS A 349 7.21 12.52 3.63
CA HIS A 349 6.88 11.54 4.67
C HIS A 349 7.21 10.11 4.23
N LEU A 350 7.30 9.16 5.17
CA LEU A 350 7.71 7.77 4.90
C LEU A 350 6.75 7.00 3.96
N GLY A 351 5.50 7.44 3.83
CA GLY A 351 4.55 6.91 2.84
C GLY A 351 4.86 7.25 1.36
N ASN A 352 5.73 8.24 1.09
CA ASN A 352 6.08 8.68 -0.27
C ASN A 352 7.34 7.99 -0.82
N VAL A 353 7.75 6.90 -0.19
CA VAL A 353 8.86 6.05 -0.63
C VAL A 353 8.55 4.60 -0.28
N SER A 354 8.87 3.70 -1.21
CA SER A 354 8.56 2.28 -1.10
C SER A 354 9.72 1.39 -1.53
N LEU A 355 9.67 0.14 -1.08
CA LEU A 355 10.53 -0.96 -1.49
C LEU A 355 9.73 -1.98 -2.29
N VAL A 356 10.40 -2.66 -3.21
CA VAL A 356 9.83 -3.80 -3.93
C VAL A 356 9.73 -4.96 -2.94
N LEU A 357 8.51 -5.24 -2.49
CA LEU A 357 8.26 -6.34 -1.56
C LEU A 357 8.46 -7.67 -2.29
N THR A 358 9.34 -8.50 -1.76
CA THR A 358 9.57 -9.88 -2.24
C THR A 358 9.72 -10.79 -1.02
N ASP A 359 9.93 -12.09 -1.23
CA ASP A 359 10.04 -13.04 -0.11
C ASP A 359 11.37 -12.96 0.61
N LYS A 360 12.38 -12.34 0.00
CA LYS A 360 13.76 -12.34 0.49
C LYS A 360 14.31 -10.93 0.61
N ARG A 361 15.16 -10.76 1.62
CA ARG A 361 15.99 -9.56 1.80
C ARG A 361 17.37 -9.78 1.15
N PRO A 362 18.07 -8.70 0.75
CA PRO A 362 17.66 -7.31 0.81
C PRO A 362 16.60 -6.96 -0.25
N LEU A 363 15.68 -6.06 0.10
CA LEU A 363 14.70 -5.46 -0.79
C LEU A 363 15.36 -4.33 -1.60
N ARG A 364 14.74 -3.98 -2.74
CA ARG A 364 15.17 -2.90 -3.65
C ARG A 364 14.25 -1.69 -3.53
N LEU A 365 14.75 -0.49 -3.81
CA LEU A 365 13.89 0.69 -3.92
C LEU A 365 12.90 0.54 -5.08
N CYS A 366 11.64 0.91 -4.85
CA CYS A 366 10.72 1.24 -5.94
C CYS A 366 11.17 2.54 -6.62
N PRO A 367 10.76 2.79 -7.87
CA PRO A 367 10.86 4.12 -8.46
C PRO A 367 10.23 5.17 -7.53
N VAL A 368 10.91 6.28 -7.29
CA VAL A 368 10.36 7.35 -6.46
C VAL A 368 9.20 8.04 -7.16
N TYR A 369 8.20 8.43 -6.37
CA TYR A 369 6.97 9.08 -6.78
C TYR A 369 6.68 10.25 -5.83
N ASP A 370 5.73 11.11 -6.18
CA ASP A 370 5.34 12.28 -5.37
C ASP A 370 6.53 13.18 -4.99
N MET A 371 7.52 13.29 -5.89
CA MET A 371 8.70 14.13 -5.72
C MET A 371 8.48 15.48 -6.40
N LEU A 372 8.04 16.48 -5.64
CA LEU A 372 7.65 17.79 -6.17
C LEU A 372 7.84 18.92 -5.14
N PRO A 373 7.94 20.19 -5.58
CA PRO A 373 8.33 21.30 -4.71
C PRO A 373 7.15 21.81 -3.84
N MET A 374 6.72 20.97 -2.89
CA MET A 374 5.51 21.17 -2.06
C MET A 374 5.56 22.38 -1.13
N GLN A 375 6.74 22.97 -0.90
CA GLN A 375 6.87 24.20 -0.15
C GLN A 375 6.01 25.33 -0.75
N TRP A 376 5.77 25.35 -2.06
CA TRP A 376 4.93 26.37 -2.71
C TRP A 376 3.51 25.90 -3.01
N ARG A 377 3.03 24.83 -2.37
CA ARG A 377 1.63 24.42 -2.50
C ARG A 377 0.69 25.52 -1.98
N PRO A 378 -0.47 25.74 -2.64
CA PRO A 378 -1.50 26.61 -2.09
C PRO A 378 -1.89 26.17 -0.67
N THR A 379 -2.24 27.13 0.17
CA THR A 379 -2.74 26.82 1.52
C THR A 379 -4.13 26.18 1.46
N ALA A 380 -4.58 25.60 2.57
CA ALA A 380 -5.93 25.07 2.68
C ALA A 380 -7.02 26.14 2.44
N GLN A 381 -6.69 27.42 2.68
CA GLN A 381 -7.56 28.57 2.42
C GLN A 381 -7.46 29.10 0.97
N GLY A 382 -6.66 28.46 0.11
CA GLY A 382 -6.47 28.86 -1.28
C GLY A 382 -5.55 30.07 -1.48
N SER A 383 -4.73 30.42 -0.49
CA SER A 383 -3.72 31.49 -0.67
C SER A 383 -2.41 30.94 -1.24
N LEU A 384 -1.70 31.78 -2.00
CA LEU A 384 -0.38 31.46 -2.56
C LEU A 384 0.71 32.00 -1.64
N PRO A 385 1.46 31.14 -0.94
CA PRO A 385 2.49 31.59 -0.02
C PRO A 385 3.77 32.01 -0.78
N GLU A 386 4.33 33.17 -0.43
CA GLU A 386 5.70 33.52 -0.77
C GLU A 386 6.64 32.95 0.29
N ARG A 387 7.44 31.95 -0.11
CA ARG A 387 8.37 31.24 0.79
C ARG A 387 9.74 31.17 0.13
N SER A 388 10.76 31.50 0.91
CA SER A 388 12.16 31.25 0.55
C SER A 388 12.55 29.82 0.92
N LEU A 389 13.27 29.15 0.02
CA LEU A 389 13.82 27.84 0.31
C LEU A 389 15.01 27.97 1.26
N THR A 390 14.91 27.37 2.44
CA THR A 390 16.03 27.24 3.38
C THR A 390 16.31 25.76 3.56
N VAL A 391 17.42 25.28 2.99
CA VAL A 391 17.88 23.91 3.18
C VAL A 391 18.89 23.89 4.31
N VAL A 392 18.53 23.26 5.42
CA VAL A 392 19.45 23.04 6.54
C VAL A 392 20.17 21.71 6.28
N ALA A 393 21.47 21.78 6.03
CA ALA A 393 22.33 20.59 6.01
C ALA A 393 22.35 19.95 7.41
N PRO A 394 22.50 18.62 7.51
CA PRO A 394 22.35 17.88 8.76
C PRO A 394 23.47 18.15 9.77
#